data_AF-A0A2A9GYD8-F1
#
_entry.id   AF-A0A2A9GYD8-F1
#
_cell.length_a   1.000
_cell.length_b   1.000
_cell.length_c   1.000
_cell.angle_alpha   90.00
_cell.angle_beta   90.00
_cell.angle_gamma   90.00
#
_symmetry.space_group_name_H-M   'P 1'
#
loop_
_entity.id
_entity.type
_entity.pdbx_description
1 polymer ?
#
loop_
_entity_poly.entity_id
_entity_poly.type
_entity_poly.pdbx_seq_one_letter_code
_entity_poly.pdbx_strand_id
1 'polypeptide(L)' 'MGESLYWLEDYPMAELAFQFAMRCPGGEQPVGFARLAQSVEKGRGDKKLAEEFWAEAEAAQPGIRELANEEV' A
#
# COMPACT_ATOMS: atom_id res chain seq x y z
N MET A 1 -9.30 5.02 7.29
CA MET A 1 -10.33 4.49 6.36
C MET A 1 -9.75 3.42 5.44
N GLY A 2 -8.67 3.68 4.70
CA GLY A 2 -7.99 2.64 3.90
C GLY A 2 -7.55 1.41 4.71
N GLU A 3 -6.93 1.64 5.87
CA GLU A 3 -6.58 0.58 6.85
C GLU A 3 -7.79 -0.30 7.22
N SER A 4 -8.91 0.33 7.58
CA SER A 4 -10.12 -0.41 7.98
C SER A 4 -10.66 -1.28 6.86
N LEU A 5 -10.58 -0.83 5.60
CA LEU A 5 -10.98 -1.60 4.42
C LEU A 5 -10.02 -2.77 4.17
N TYR A 6 -8.72 -2.53 4.33
CA TYR A 6 -7.70 -3.57 4.19
C TYR A 6 -7.89 -4.71 5.20
N TRP A 7 -8.14 -4.37 6.48
CA TRP A 7 -8.41 -5.36 7.54
C TRP A 7 -9.74 -6.10 7.38
N LEU A 8 -10.71 -5.50 6.68
CA LEU A 8 -11.95 -6.15 6.28
C LEU A 8 -11.82 -6.95 4.98
N GLU A 9 -10.60 -7.06 4.43
CA GLU A 9 -10.27 -7.74 3.17
C GLU A 9 -10.96 -7.14 1.93
N ASP A 10 -11.49 -5.91 2.04
CA ASP A 10 -11.98 -5.14 0.90
C ASP A 10 -10.81 -4.41 0.22
N TYR A 11 -9.91 -5.21 -0.36
CA TYR A 11 -8.69 -4.73 -0.99
C TYR A 11 -8.91 -3.74 -2.14
N PRO A 12 -9.93 -3.88 -3.02
CA PRO A 12 -10.20 -2.89 -4.05
C PRO A 12 -10.56 -1.52 -3.50
N MET A 13 -11.38 -1.46 -2.44
CA MET A 13 -11.71 -0.19 -1.79
C MET A 13 -10.54 0.35 -0.97
N ALA A 14 -9.74 -0.53 -0.36
CA ALA A 14 -8.51 -0.13 0.33
C ALA A 14 -7.52 0.52 -0.65
N GLU A 15 -7.26 -0.12 -1.80
CA GLU A 15 -6.43 0.43 -2.88
C GLU A 15 -6.92 1.84 -3.28
N LEU A 16 -8.22 1.98 -3.56
CA LEU A 16 -8.80 3.26 -3.94
C LEU A 16 -8.63 4.33 -2.84
N ALA A 17 -8.87 3.97 -1.58
CA ALA A 17 -8.72 4.88 -0.45
C ALA A 17 -7.26 5.35 -0.28
N PHE A 18 -6.29 4.45 -0.44
CA PHE A 18 -4.88 4.81 -0.41
C PHE A 18 -4.49 5.67 -1.61
N GLN A 19 -4.96 5.37 -2.83
CA GLN A 19 -4.72 6.22 -4.00
C GLN A 19 -5.27 7.65 -3.81
N PHE A 20 -6.43 7.80 -3.16
CA PHE A 20 -6.94 9.12 -2.81
C PHE A 20 -6.05 9.82 -1.78
N ALA A 21 -5.57 9.10 -0.76
CA ALA A 21 -4.65 9.65 0.23
C ALA A 21 -3.37 10.18 -0.43
N MET A 22 -2.80 9.45 -1.40
CA MET A 22 -1.60 9.88 -2.14
C MET A 22 -1.77 11.20 -2.88
N ARG A 23 -3.00 11.57 -3.27
CA ARG A 23 -3.27 12.85 -3.96
C ARG A 23 -3.38 14.03 -3.01
N CYS A 24 -3.44 13.80 -1.71
CA CYS A 24 -3.49 14.86 -0.71
C CYS A 24 -2.07 15.39 -0.43
N PRO A 25 -1.90 16.69 -0.10
CA PRO A 25 -0.61 17.21 0.32
C PRO A 25 -0.04 16.43 1.50
N GLY A 26 1.19 15.93 1.35
CA GLY A 26 1.85 15.10 2.35
C GLY A 26 1.37 13.65 2.40
N GLY A 27 0.47 13.23 1.52
CA GLY A 27 -0.05 11.86 1.43
C GLY A 27 0.89 10.87 0.76
N GLU A 28 1.85 11.36 -0.04
CA GLU A 28 2.93 10.58 -0.64
C GLU A 28 3.96 10.13 0.41
N GLN A 29 3.52 9.28 1.34
CA GLN A 29 4.35 8.70 2.40
C GLN A 29 4.74 7.27 2.04
N PRO A 30 5.91 6.78 2.49
CA PRO A 30 6.34 5.40 2.30
C PRO A 30 5.28 4.37 2.69
N VAL A 31 4.58 4.60 3.80
CA VAL A 31 3.51 3.72 4.29
C VAL A 31 2.31 3.66 3.33
N GLY A 32 2.00 4.76 2.62
CA GLY A 32 0.93 4.79 1.62
C GLY A 32 1.25 3.89 0.43
N PHE A 33 2.49 3.95 -0.06
CA PHE A 33 2.97 3.05 -1.12
C PHE A 33 3.00 1.58 -0.68
N ALA A 34 3.48 1.30 0.54
CA ALA A 34 3.46 -0.06 1.10
C ALA A 34 2.04 -0.64 1.18
N ARG A 35 1.07 0.15 1.64
CA ARG A 35 -0.34 -0.28 1.71
C ARG A 35 -1.00 -0.45 0.34
N LEU A 36 -0.62 0.37 -0.64
CA LEU A 36 -1.02 0.16 -2.04
C LEU A 36 -0.48 -1.16 -2.57
N ALA A 37 0.79 -1.45 -2.35
CA ALA A 37 1.40 -2.70 -2.77
C ALA A 37 0.68 -3.92 -2.16
N GLN A 38 0.42 -3.91 -0.86
CA GLN A 38 -0.33 -4.98 -0.17
C GLN A 38 -1.76 -5.14 -0.70
N SER A 39 -2.46 -4.02 -0.96
CA SER A 39 -3.83 -4.04 -1.47
C SER A 39 -3.90 -4.56 -2.91
N VAL A 40 -2.93 -4.19 -3.76
CA VAL A 40 -2.84 -4.67 -5.15
C VAL A 40 -2.48 -6.16 -5.19
N GLU A 41 -1.52 -6.59 -4.37
CA GLU A 41 -1.09 -7.99 -4.30
C GLU A 41 -2.22 -8.90 -3.82
N LYS A 42 -2.93 -8.53 -2.75
CA LYS A 42 -4.03 -9.33 -2.20
C LYS A 42 -5.33 -9.20 -2.99
N GLY A 43 -5.63 -8.03 -3.53
CA GLY A 43 -6.91 -7.76 -4.20
C GLY A 43 -6.95 -8.23 -5.65
N ARG A 44 -5.94 -7.87 -6.45
CA ARG A 44 -5.91 -8.15 -7.90
C ARG A 44 -4.92 -9.23 -8.29
N GLY A 45 -3.96 -9.54 -7.42
CA GLY A 45 -2.86 -10.47 -7.72
C GLY A 45 -1.87 -9.92 -8.75
N ASP A 46 -1.90 -8.61 -9.02
CA ASP A 46 -0.96 -7.96 -9.95
C ASP A 46 0.39 -7.74 -9.27
N LYS A 47 1.20 -8.80 -9.28
CA LYS A 47 2.53 -8.80 -8.66
C LYS A 47 3.47 -7.76 -9.25
N LYS A 48 3.31 -7.42 -10.54
CA LYS A 48 4.18 -6.45 -11.20
C LYS A 48 3.91 -5.06 -10.64
N LEU A 49 2.64 -4.65 -10.62
CA LEU A 49 2.24 -3.36 -10.09
C LEU A 49 2.50 -3.25 -8.59
N ALA A 50 2.27 -4.33 -7.83
CA ALA A 50 2.61 -4.36 -6.41
C ALA A 50 4.11 -4.13 -6.17
N GLU A 51 4.98 -4.75 -6.99
CA GLU A 51 6.42 -4.57 -6.86
C GLU A 51 6.88 -3.15 -7.24
N GLU A 52 6.21 -2.49 -8.19
CA GLU A 52 6.45 -1.08 -8.51
C GLU A 52 6.18 -0.20 -7.28
N PHE A 53 5.05 -0.40 -6.59
CA PHE A 53 4.76 0.32 -5.34
C PHE A 53 5.70 -0.04 -4.19
N TRP A 54 6.12 -1.31 -4.08
CA TRP A 54 7.13 -1.70 -3.09
C TRP A 54 8.47 -1.03 -3.35
N ALA A 55 8.90 -0.92 -4.60
CA ALA A 55 10.14 -0.25 -4.97
C ALA A 55 10.11 1.24 -4.61
N GLU A 56 8.98 1.92 -4.83
CA GLU A 56 8.80 3.32 -4.42
C GLU A 56 8.80 3.47 -2.89
N ALA A 57 8.14 2.56 -2.17
CA ALA A 57 8.13 2.54 -0.70
C ALA A 57 9.54 2.37 -0.13
N GLU A 58 10.30 1.38 -0.63
CA GLU A 58 11.67 1.08 -0.20
C GLU A 58 12.67 2.18 -0.56
N ALA A 59 12.51 2.82 -1.73
CA ALA A 59 13.34 3.96 -2.10
C ALA A 59 13.15 5.14 -1.15
N ALA A 60 11.93 5.34 -0.64
CA ALA A 60 11.61 6.41 0.30
C ALA A 60 11.96 6.04 1.76
N GLN A 61 11.76 4.77 2.16
CA GLN A 61 12.13 4.25 3.47
C GLN A 61 12.61 2.78 3.35
N PRO A 62 13.93 2.55 3.39
CA PRO A 62 14.48 1.19 3.36
C PRO A 62 14.00 0.33 4.54
N GLY A 63 13.61 -0.91 4.27
CA GLY A 63 13.13 -1.89 5.25
C GLY A 63 11.63 -1.79 5.55
N ILE A 64 10.88 -0.91 4.88
CA ILE A 64 9.45 -0.74 5.12
C ILE A 64 8.63 -1.97 4.71
N ARG A 65 9.07 -2.72 3.70
CA ARG A 65 8.42 -3.97 3.30
C ARG A 65 8.44 -5.01 4.40
N GLU A 66 9.56 -5.13 5.10
CA GLU A 66 9.70 -6.04 6.25
C GLU A 66 8.76 -5.59 7.37
N LEU A 67 8.80 -4.31 7.75
CA LEU A 67 7.94 -3.73 8.77
C LEU A 67 6.44 -3.90 8.46
N ALA A 68 6.03 -3.64 7.22
CA ALA A 68 4.64 -3.75 6.81
C ALA A 68 4.12 -5.20 6.81
N ASN A 69 5.00 -6.18 6.69
CA ASN A 69 4.66 -7.61 6.75
C ASN A 69 4.66 -8.17 8.18
N GLU A 70 5.40 -7.55 9.10
CA GLU A 70 5.37 -7.90 10.53
C GLU A 70 4.07 -7.46 11.22
N GLU A 71 3.37 -6.48 10.66
CA GLU A 71 2.08 -6.00 11.19
C GLU A 71 0.87 -6.90 10.86
N VAL A 72 1.03 -7.98 10.07
CA VAL A 72 -0.06 -8.85 9.58
C VAL A 72 -0.35 -10.04 10.48
#